data_AF-A0A661QLN4-F1
#
_entry.id   AF-A0A661QLN4-F1
#
_cell.length_a   1.000
_cell.length_b   1.000
_cell.length_c   1.000
_cell.angle_alpha   90.00
_cell.angle_beta   90.00
_cell.angle_gamma   90.00
#
_symmetry.space_group_name_H-M   'P 1'
#
loop_
_entity.id
_entity.type
_entity.pdbx_description
1 polymer ?
#
loop_
_entity_poly.entity_id
_entity_poly.type
_entity_poly.pdbx_seq_one_letter_code
_entity_poly.pdbx_strand_id
1 'polypeptide(L)'
;MKKSLLSLFIIVAITLLAGGPMWVSAQQAPPAPVSGQMNIAPPPLYNPPGLTAAPPASMPPGAPVAAPGAPAQPEGPPPPVPAVPATGVTGAQLPPGVALKAVTTARDAKKYLAPGKVWIDRGPAGEMTVKAAIVYQGVAVGALEFDPVSGAVLPRGYHSRVFSVAMPTDTIKQRLPNIVANLRILGAAEYRDREHSWVIPLAYNAEVVTHIKVYQDGIHIVPDYPVTQEMQAYAR
;
A
#
# COMPACT_ATOMS: atom_id res chain seq x y z
N MET A 1 4.76 57.58 -1.50
CA MET A 1 6.08 57.36 -2.15
C MET A 1 6.37 55.85 -1.98
N LYS A 2 5.96 54.93 -2.88
CA LYS A 2 6.37 54.60 -4.25
C LYS A 2 7.87 54.33 -4.45
N LYS A 3 8.16 53.08 -4.89
CA LYS A 3 9.40 52.46 -5.45
C LYS A 3 10.30 51.77 -4.40
N SER A 4 10.84 50.56 -4.59
CA SER A 4 11.07 49.80 -5.82
C SER A 4 11.15 48.28 -5.59
N LEU A 5 10.47 47.52 -6.46
CA LEU A 5 10.84 46.18 -6.93
C LEU A 5 12.18 46.25 -7.71
N LEU A 6 12.99 45.19 -7.68
CA LEU A 6 13.75 44.64 -8.83
C LEU A 6 14.51 43.38 -8.35
N SER A 7 14.05 42.17 -8.70
CA SER A 7 14.65 41.31 -9.74
C SER A 7 16.17 41.10 -9.62
N LEU A 8 16.58 39.86 -9.31
CA LEU A 8 17.80 39.30 -9.88
C LEU A 8 17.53 37.88 -10.38
N PHE A 9 17.55 37.79 -11.71
CA PHE A 9 17.53 36.60 -12.54
C PHE A 9 18.92 35.93 -12.56
N ILE A 10 18.92 34.59 -12.66
CA ILE A 10 19.82 33.71 -13.44
C ILE A 10 21.34 33.79 -13.19
N ILE A 11 21.93 32.68 -12.74
CA ILE A 11 23.06 32.05 -13.47
C ILE A 11 22.81 30.54 -13.57
N VAL A 12 22.47 30.12 -14.80
CA VAL A 12 22.60 28.76 -15.31
C VAL A 12 24.08 28.54 -15.62
N ALA A 13 24.73 27.58 -14.98
CA ALA A 13 26.04 27.09 -15.37
C ALA A 13 25.90 25.66 -15.89
N ILE A 14 25.63 25.55 -17.19
CA ILE A 14 25.81 24.33 -17.97
C ILE A 14 27.32 24.10 -18.07
N THR A 15 27.84 23.11 -17.34
CA THR A 15 29.18 22.58 -17.61
C THR A 15 28.99 21.26 -18.35
N LEU A 16 29.02 21.36 -19.68
CA LEU A 16 29.13 20.24 -20.60
C LEU A 16 30.58 19.76 -20.54
N LEU A 17 30.88 18.77 -19.71
CA LEU A 17 32.12 18.00 -19.83
C LEU A 17 31.80 16.72 -20.58
N ALA A 18 32.29 16.70 -21.81
CA ALA A 18 32.36 15.57 -22.70
C ALA A 18 33.08 14.41 -22.00
N GLY A 19 32.34 13.34 -21.74
CA GLY A 19 32.84 12.07 -21.22
C GLY A 19 31.82 11.00 -21.59
N GLY A 20 31.69 10.73 -22.89
CA GLY A 20 30.78 9.71 -23.39
C GLY A 20 31.21 8.32 -22.90
N PRO A 21 30.31 7.51 -22.34
CA PRO A 21 30.61 6.10 -22.10
C PRO A 21 30.72 5.40 -23.47
N MET A 22 31.88 4.81 -23.75
CA MET A 22 32.03 3.88 -24.85
C MET A 22 31.13 2.67 -24.59
N TRP A 23 30.04 2.58 -25.34
CA TRP A 23 29.23 1.38 -25.39
C TRP A 23 30.02 0.30 -26.14
N VAL A 24 30.68 -0.58 -25.38
CA VAL A 24 31.16 -1.85 -25.92
C VAL A 24 29.94 -2.74 -26.12
N SER A 25 29.43 -2.80 -27.35
CA SER A 25 28.48 -3.82 -27.75
C SER A 25 29.19 -5.17 -27.81
N ALA A 26 29.24 -5.88 -26.68
CA ALA A 26 29.53 -7.30 -26.70
C ALA A 26 28.36 -7.99 -27.40
N GLN A 27 28.60 -8.43 -28.64
CA GLN A 27 27.66 -9.22 -29.42
C GLN A 27 27.57 -10.59 -28.76
N GLN A 28 26.63 -10.72 -27.82
CA GLN A 28 26.37 -11.96 -27.11
C GLN A 28 25.75 -12.94 -28.10
N ALA A 29 26.48 -14.02 -28.38
CA ALA A 29 25.97 -15.12 -29.20
C ALA A 29 24.66 -15.66 -28.61
N PRO A 30 23.66 -16.02 -29.43
CA PRO A 30 22.43 -16.60 -28.94
C PRO A 30 22.73 -17.89 -28.16
N PRO A 31 22.16 -18.07 -26.95
CA PRO A 31 22.28 -19.33 -26.25
C PRO A 31 21.65 -20.45 -27.09
N ALA A 32 22.37 -21.56 -27.25
CA ALA A 32 21.84 -22.75 -27.89
C ALA A 32 20.56 -23.21 -27.19
N PRO A 33 19.53 -23.66 -27.92
CA PRO A 33 18.33 -24.22 -27.31
C PRO A 33 18.70 -25.48 -26.52
N VAL A 34 18.62 -25.39 -25.19
CA VAL A 34 18.69 -26.56 -24.32
C VAL A 34 17.38 -27.32 -24.45
N SER A 35 17.36 -28.30 -25.34
CA SER A 35 16.27 -29.29 -25.46
C SER A 35 16.34 -30.28 -24.30
N GLY A 36 16.03 -29.78 -23.09
CA GLY A 36 15.81 -30.63 -21.92
C GLY A 36 14.31 -30.84 -21.74
N GLN A 37 13.77 -31.96 -22.23
CA GLN A 37 12.48 -32.46 -21.77
C GLN A 37 12.62 -32.84 -20.28
N MET A 38 12.33 -31.89 -19.39
CA MET A 38 12.07 -32.23 -18.00
C MET A 38 10.72 -32.94 -17.95
N ASN A 39 10.78 -34.26 -17.85
CA ASN A 39 9.66 -35.12 -17.52
C ASN A 39 9.29 -34.85 -16.05
N ILE A 40 8.52 -33.79 -15.80
CA ILE A 40 8.00 -33.47 -14.47
C ILE A 40 6.83 -34.41 -14.23
N ALA A 41 7.11 -35.53 -13.56
CA ALA A 41 6.06 -36.36 -12.98
C ALA A 41 5.24 -35.47 -12.02
N PRO A 42 3.89 -35.53 -12.09
CA PRO A 42 3.06 -34.77 -11.16
C PRO A 42 3.42 -35.15 -9.72
N PRO A 43 3.53 -34.17 -8.80
CA PRO A 43 3.84 -34.46 -7.41
C PRO A 43 2.75 -35.38 -6.83
N PRO A 44 3.12 -36.35 -5.97
CA PRO A 44 2.13 -37.17 -5.29
C PRO A 44 1.21 -36.27 -4.47
N LEU A 45 -0.10 -36.48 -4.63
CA LEU A 45 -1.12 -35.89 -3.76
C LEU A 45 -0.77 -36.23 -2.31
N TYR A 46 -0.33 -35.23 -1.56
CA TYR A 46 -0.10 -35.37 -0.13
C TYR A 46 -1.45 -35.60 0.55
N ASN A 47 -1.70 -36.85 0.93
CA ASN A 47 -2.86 -37.24 1.71
C ASN A 47 -2.42 -37.21 3.19
N PRO A 48 -2.77 -36.18 3.97
CA PRO A 48 -2.33 -36.10 5.37
C PRO A 48 -2.92 -37.28 6.17
N PRO A 49 -2.09 -38.09 6.83
CA PRO A 49 -2.60 -39.12 7.73
C PRO A 49 -3.11 -38.45 9.01
N GLY A 50 -4.38 -38.70 9.36
CA GLY A 50 -4.85 -38.55 10.73
C GLY A 50 -5.77 -37.37 11.08
N LEU A 51 -6.65 -36.93 10.17
CA LEU A 51 -7.86 -36.22 10.62
C LEU A 51 -8.89 -37.25 11.11
N THR A 52 -8.69 -37.73 12.34
CA THR A 52 -9.79 -38.33 13.10
C THR A 52 -10.86 -37.26 13.27
N ALA A 53 -12.03 -37.48 12.68
CA ALA A 53 -13.19 -36.61 12.82
C ALA A 53 -13.42 -36.35 14.33
N ALA A 54 -13.36 -35.09 14.72
CA ALA A 54 -13.78 -34.70 16.05
C ALA A 54 -15.27 -35.09 16.22
N PRO A 55 -15.66 -35.65 17.38
CA PRO A 55 -17.06 -35.92 17.65
C PRO A 55 -17.86 -34.61 17.53
N PRO A 56 -19.10 -34.68 17.01
CA PRO A 56 -19.94 -33.50 16.87
C PRO A 56 -20.11 -32.84 18.23
N ALA A 57 -19.78 -31.54 18.31
CA ALA A 57 -20.09 -30.72 19.46
C ALA A 57 -21.61 -30.78 19.71
N SER A 58 -22.00 -31.16 20.91
CA SER A 58 -23.37 -31.11 21.38
C SER A 58 -23.92 -29.70 21.20
N MET A 59 -25.00 -29.57 20.43
CA MET A 59 -25.69 -28.32 20.23
C MET A 59 -26.14 -27.73 21.58
N PRO A 60 -25.97 -26.41 21.81
CA PRO A 60 -26.57 -25.76 22.96
C PRO A 60 -28.11 -25.84 22.88
N PRO A 61 -28.81 -25.85 24.04
CA PRO A 61 -30.27 -25.88 24.11
C PRO A 61 -30.89 -24.77 23.27
N GLY A 62 -31.84 -25.14 22.42
CA GLY A 62 -32.53 -24.23 21.51
C GLY A 62 -33.14 -23.04 22.24
N ALA A 63 -32.88 -21.85 21.72
CA ALA A 63 -33.62 -20.65 22.09
C ALA A 63 -35.12 -20.85 21.82
N PRO A 64 -36.01 -20.29 22.66
CA PRO A 64 -37.45 -20.42 22.47
C PRO A 64 -37.87 -19.88 21.10
N VAL A 65 -38.60 -20.72 20.37
CA VAL A 65 -39.23 -20.39 19.10
C VAL A 65 -40.16 -19.20 19.32
N ALA A 66 -39.83 -18.07 18.71
CA ALA A 66 -40.70 -16.90 18.68
C ALA A 66 -42.04 -17.29 18.01
N ALA A 67 -43.13 -16.89 18.66
CA ALA A 67 -44.49 -17.15 18.21
C ALA A 67 -44.71 -16.68 16.76
N PRO A 68 -45.61 -17.33 15.99
CA PRO A 68 -45.98 -16.92 14.64
C PRO A 68 -46.41 -15.45 14.62
N GLY A 69 -45.66 -14.64 13.87
CA GLY A 69 -45.89 -13.22 13.71
C GLY A 69 -47.27 -12.91 13.13
N ALA A 70 -47.84 -11.82 13.63
CA ALA A 70 -49.05 -11.21 13.10
C ALA A 70 -48.95 -10.95 11.58
N PRO A 71 -50.07 -10.99 10.85
CA PRO A 71 -50.09 -10.70 9.41
C PRO A 71 -49.48 -9.33 9.12
N ALA A 72 -48.57 -9.29 8.14
CA ALA A 72 -47.95 -8.08 7.64
C ALA A 72 -49.04 -7.09 7.19
N GLN A 73 -49.01 -5.87 7.73
CA GLN A 73 -49.85 -4.80 7.21
C GLN A 73 -49.39 -4.40 5.81
N PRO A 74 -50.31 -4.01 4.91
CA PRO A 74 -49.95 -3.49 3.59
C PRO A 74 -49.03 -2.28 3.77
N GLU A 75 -47.80 -2.39 3.27
CA GLU A 75 -46.86 -1.27 3.23
C GLU A 75 -47.46 -0.17 2.35
N GLY A 76 -47.88 0.94 2.99
CA GLY A 76 -48.20 2.16 2.28
C GLY A 76 -46.98 2.67 1.51
N PRO A 77 -47.17 3.53 0.49
CA PRO A 77 -46.06 4.12 -0.25
C PRO A 77 -45.08 4.75 0.74
N PRO A 78 -43.76 4.49 0.60
CA PRO A 78 -42.77 5.02 1.51
C PRO A 78 -42.90 6.54 1.58
N PRO A 79 -42.83 7.14 2.78
CA PRO A 79 -42.87 8.59 2.91
C PRO A 79 -41.76 9.20 2.04
N PRO A 80 -42.03 10.33 1.35
CA PRO A 80 -41.01 10.99 0.55
C PRO A 80 -39.81 11.28 1.45
N VAL A 81 -38.68 10.64 1.11
CA VAL A 81 -37.40 10.87 1.81
C VAL A 81 -37.15 12.38 1.73
N PRO A 82 -36.98 13.08 2.88
CA PRO A 82 -36.61 14.49 2.85
C PRO A 82 -35.38 14.62 1.95
N ALA A 83 -35.47 15.49 0.94
CA ALA A 83 -34.35 15.77 0.07
C ALA A 83 -33.16 16.13 0.96
N VAL A 84 -32.16 15.24 1.02
CA VAL A 84 -30.90 15.55 1.67
C VAL A 84 -30.40 16.80 0.96
N PRO A 85 -30.24 17.94 1.65
CA PRO A 85 -29.72 19.12 1.01
C PRO A 85 -28.41 18.72 0.37
N ALA A 86 -28.31 18.89 -0.95
CA ALA A 86 -27.05 18.80 -1.64
C ALA A 86 -26.20 19.93 -1.09
N THR A 87 -25.50 19.67 0.02
CA THR A 87 -24.50 20.55 0.56
C THR A 87 -23.45 20.63 -0.53
N GLY A 88 -23.60 21.66 -1.37
CA GLY A 88 -22.73 21.96 -2.47
C GLY A 88 -21.30 21.89 -1.95
N VAL A 89 -20.50 21.10 -2.66
CA VAL A 89 -19.06 20.96 -2.49
C VAL A 89 -18.43 22.32 -2.79
N THR A 90 -18.58 23.23 -1.85
CA THR A 90 -17.70 24.38 -1.72
C THR A 90 -16.47 23.74 -1.11
N GLY A 91 -15.50 23.37 -1.96
CA GLY A 91 -14.23 22.80 -1.50
C GLY A 91 -13.73 23.67 -0.36
N ALA A 92 -13.72 23.10 0.85
CA ALA A 92 -13.36 23.86 2.04
C ALA A 92 -11.99 24.48 1.75
N GLN A 93 -11.95 25.80 1.63
CA GLN A 93 -10.71 26.49 1.29
C GLN A 93 -9.75 26.29 2.45
N LEU A 94 -8.85 25.31 2.31
CA LEU A 94 -7.88 25.01 3.33
C LEU A 94 -6.98 26.23 3.53
N PRO A 95 -6.57 26.53 4.77
CA PRO A 95 -5.65 27.61 5.01
C PRO A 95 -4.38 27.45 4.16
N PRO A 96 -3.86 28.53 3.57
CA PRO A 96 -2.63 28.46 2.81
C PRO A 96 -1.48 27.96 3.71
N GLY A 97 -0.59 27.14 3.16
CA GLY A 97 0.62 26.67 3.85
C GLY A 97 0.47 25.37 4.64
N VAL A 98 -0.74 24.85 4.83
CA VAL A 98 -0.94 23.57 5.55
C VAL A 98 -0.33 22.39 4.78
N ALA A 99 -0.36 22.42 3.44
CA ALA A 99 0.31 21.41 2.61
C ALA A 99 1.81 21.31 2.92
N LEU A 100 2.50 22.45 3.03
CA LEU A 100 3.94 22.49 3.34
C LEU A 100 4.22 22.01 4.78
N LYS A 101 3.31 22.32 5.71
CA LYS A 101 3.35 21.82 7.08
C LYS A 101 3.25 20.30 7.11
N ALA A 102 2.31 19.72 6.37
CA ALA A 102 2.13 18.28 6.26
C ALA A 102 3.37 17.57 5.69
N VAL A 103 4.01 18.13 4.66
CA VAL A 103 5.28 17.62 4.12
C VAL A 103 6.40 17.68 5.18
N THR A 104 6.49 18.78 5.93
CA THR A 104 7.47 18.93 7.02
C THR A 104 7.24 17.87 8.10
N THR A 105 6.00 17.69 8.55
CA THR A 105 5.61 16.66 9.51
C THR A 105 5.97 15.26 9.01
N ALA A 106 5.71 14.94 7.74
CA ALA A 106 6.10 13.64 7.17
C ALA A 106 7.64 13.45 7.16
N ARG A 107 8.41 14.50 6.88
CA ARG A 107 9.89 14.46 6.97
C ARG A 107 10.38 14.26 8.40
N ASP A 108 9.78 14.95 9.36
CA ASP A 108 10.13 14.83 10.78
C ASP A 108 9.76 13.45 11.33
N ALA A 109 8.65 12.88 10.85
CA ALA A 109 8.22 11.53 11.20
C ALA A 109 9.14 10.44 10.61
N LYS A 110 9.85 10.72 9.51
CA LYS A 110 10.70 9.74 8.80
C LYS A 110 11.65 8.98 9.74
N LYS A 111 12.30 9.67 10.67
CA LYS A 111 13.27 9.06 11.62
C LYS A 111 12.64 8.09 12.62
N TYR A 112 11.32 8.11 12.75
CA TYR A 112 10.55 7.22 13.62
C TYR A 112 9.79 6.14 12.84
N LEU A 113 9.90 6.13 11.51
CA LEU A 113 9.36 5.04 10.70
C LEU A 113 10.21 3.80 10.94
N ALA A 114 9.55 2.70 11.23
CA ALA A 114 10.18 1.41 11.45
C ALA A 114 9.63 0.36 10.46
N PRO A 115 10.41 -0.67 10.16
CA PRO A 115 9.93 -1.82 9.42
C PRO A 115 8.85 -2.55 10.23
N GLY A 116 7.70 -2.77 9.62
CA GLY A 116 6.62 -3.59 10.17
C GLY A 116 6.77 -5.06 9.80
N LYS A 117 5.68 -5.81 9.95
CA LYS A 117 5.66 -7.22 9.56
C LYS A 117 5.54 -7.39 8.04
N VAL A 118 5.91 -8.56 7.54
CA VAL A 118 5.79 -8.97 6.13
C VAL A 118 4.73 -10.07 6.02
N TRP A 119 3.86 -9.99 5.03
CA TRP A 119 2.83 -11.00 4.78
C TRP A 119 2.63 -11.24 3.29
N ILE A 120 1.95 -12.34 2.98
CA ILE A 120 1.52 -12.69 1.64
C ILE A 120 0.03 -12.41 1.56
N ASP A 121 -0.34 -11.53 0.65
CA ASP A 121 -1.72 -11.27 0.28
C ASP A 121 -2.10 -12.13 -0.93
N ARG A 122 -3.33 -12.65 -0.94
CA ARG A 122 -3.87 -13.48 -2.03
C ARG A 122 -5.11 -12.82 -2.59
N GLY A 123 -5.02 -12.40 -3.84
CA GLY A 123 -6.14 -11.85 -4.58
C GLY A 123 -7.16 -12.94 -4.96
N PRO A 124 -8.35 -12.51 -5.41
CA PRO A 124 -9.48 -13.40 -5.65
C PRO A 124 -9.24 -14.42 -6.77
N ALA A 125 -8.40 -14.14 -7.77
CA ALA A 125 -8.06 -15.11 -8.82
C ALA A 125 -6.82 -15.97 -8.45
N GLY A 126 -6.33 -15.87 -7.21
CA GLY A 126 -5.17 -16.60 -6.73
C GLY A 126 -3.83 -15.89 -6.99
N GLU A 127 -3.85 -14.67 -7.51
CA GLU A 127 -2.67 -13.83 -7.59
C GLU A 127 -2.08 -13.57 -6.20
N MET A 128 -0.77 -13.61 -6.10
CA MET A 128 -0.04 -13.47 -4.85
C MET A 128 0.76 -12.17 -4.89
N THR A 129 0.67 -11.38 -3.83
CA THR A 129 1.49 -10.18 -3.63
C THR A 129 2.15 -10.27 -2.26
N VAL A 130 3.44 -9.94 -2.17
CA VAL A 130 4.10 -9.84 -0.87
C VAL A 130 4.03 -8.39 -0.41
N LYS A 131 3.52 -8.16 0.79
CA LYS A 131 3.38 -6.82 1.38
C LYS A 131 4.24 -6.71 2.63
N ALA A 132 4.73 -5.51 2.91
CA ALA A 132 5.36 -5.19 4.19
C ALA A 132 4.87 -3.84 4.72
N ALA A 133 4.57 -3.79 6.02
CA ALA A 133 4.10 -2.56 6.64
C ALA A 133 5.26 -1.60 6.92
N ILE A 134 4.97 -0.31 6.83
CA ILE A 134 5.76 0.76 7.45
C ILE A 134 4.99 1.17 8.70
N VAL A 135 5.65 1.13 9.86
CA VAL A 135 5.01 1.46 11.13
C VAL A 135 5.53 2.76 11.72
N TYR A 136 4.63 3.50 12.35
CA TYR A 136 4.92 4.68 13.15
C TYR A 136 4.21 4.51 14.49
N GLN A 137 4.96 4.58 15.59
CA GLN A 137 4.43 4.36 16.95
C GLN A 137 3.63 3.05 17.12
N GLY A 138 4.07 1.98 16.44
CA GLY A 138 3.46 0.65 16.53
C GLY A 138 2.23 0.43 15.65
N VAL A 139 1.81 1.43 14.87
CA VAL A 139 0.65 1.33 13.96
C VAL A 139 1.13 1.45 12.52
N ALA A 140 0.51 0.72 11.58
CA ALA A 140 0.86 0.83 10.18
C ALA A 140 0.38 2.16 9.60
N VAL A 141 1.26 2.85 8.87
CA VAL A 141 0.99 4.13 8.21
C VAL A 141 1.10 4.04 6.69
N GLY A 142 1.43 2.86 6.19
CA GLY A 142 1.47 2.51 4.77
C GLY A 142 2.02 1.10 4.58
N ALA A 143 1.88 0.59 3.36
CA ALA A 143 2.45 -0.70 2.95
C ALA A 143 3.36 -0.51 1.74
N LEU A 144 4.42 -1.30 1.69
CA LEU A 144 5.24 -1.56 0.51
C LEU A 144 4.75 -2.86 -0.14
N GLU A 145 4.60 -2.84 -1.46
CA GLU A 145 4.31 -4.03 -2.26
C GLU A 145 5.63 -4.53 -2.88
N PHE A 146 5.78 -5.84 -2.96
CA PHE A 146 6.97 -6.50 -3.50
C PHE A 146 6.57 -7.49 -4.59
N ASP A 147 7.43 -7.61 -5.60
CA ASP A 147 7.33 -8.66 -6.59
C ASP A 147 7.57 -10.02 -5.90
N PRO A 148 6.61 -10.96 -5.93
CA PRO A 148 6.76 -12.27 -5.30
C PRO A 148 7.87 -13.15 -5.94
N VAL A 149 8.36 -12.78 -7.13
CA VAL A 149 9.44 -13.51 -7.82
C VAL A 149 10.80 -12.89 -7.50
N SER A 150 10.99 -11.61 -7.82
CA SER A 150 12.30 -10.95 -7.67
C SER A 150 12.54 -10.32 -6.29
N GLY A 151 11.50 -10.12 -5.49
CA GLY A 151 11.57 -9.39 -4.22
C GLY A 151 11.88 -7.90 -4.38
N ALA A 152 11.78 -7.35 -5.59
CA ALA A 152 11.90 -5.92 -5.81
C ALA A 152 10.69 -5.19 -5.20
N VAL A 153 10.92 -3.99 -4.68
CA VAL A 153 9.82 -3.10 -4.26
C VAL A 153 9.10 -2.63 -5.51
N LEU A 154 7.78 -2.74 -5.53
CA LEU A 154 6.95 -2.31 -6.65
C LEU A 154 6.57 -0.83 -6.52
N PRO A 155 6.51 -0.09 -7.64
CA PRO A 155 5.89 1.22 -7.68
C PRO A 155 4.43 1.15 -7.23
N ARG A 156 3.95 2.23 -6.62
CA ARG A 156 2.56 2.35 -6.21
C ARG A 156 1.63 2.24 -7.42
N GLY A 157 0.65 1.34 -7.32
CA GLY A 157 -0.31 1.06 -8.40
C GLY A 157 0.18 0.03 -9.42
N TYR A 158 1.41 -0.47 -9.28
CA TYR A 158 1.87 -1.62 -10.06
C TYR A 158 1.47 -2.92 -9.37
N HIS A 159 0.74 -3.78 -10.07
CA HIS A 159 0.30 -5.08 -9.55
C HIS A 159 0.87 -6.23 -10.36
N SER A 160 1.66 -7.08 -9.71
CA SER A 160 2.22 -8.27 -10.34
C SER A 160 1.17 -9.38 -10.41
N ARG A 161 0.97 -10.00 -11.58
CA ARG A 161 0.07 -11.15 -11.75
C ARG A 161 0.88 -12.45 -11.69
N VAL A 162 1.12 -12.93 -10.47
CA VAL A 162 1.90 -14.15 -10.23
C VAL A 162 1.10 -15.06 -9.31
N PHE A 163 1.04 -16.35 -9.61
CA PHE A 163 0.24 -17.35 -8.87
C PHE A 163 1.06 -18.20 -7.90
N SER A 164 2.36 -17.94 -7.82
CA SER A 164 3.29 -18.62 -6.91
C SER A 164 4.32 -17.64 -6.39
N VAL A 165 4.72 -17.82 -5.13
CA VAL A 165 5.81 -17.04 -4.53
C VAL A 165 7.09 -17.84 -4.68
N ALA A 166 8.05 -17.29 -5.43
CA ALA A 166 9.37 -17.90 -5.58
C ALA A 166 10.35 -17.42 -4.50
N MET A 167 10.15 -16.20 -3.97
CA MET A 167 11.04 -15.62 -2.97
C MET A 167 10.57 -15.93 -1.53
N PRO A 168 11.46 -16.42 -0.65
CA PRO A 168 11.18 -16.53 0.78
C PRO A 168 10.92 -15.15 1.42
N THR A 169 9.83 -15.02 2.17
CA THR A 169 9.47 -13.78 2.88
C THR A 169 10.56 -13.32 3.86
N ASP A 170 11.38 -14.24 4.38
CA ASP A 170 12.52 -13.93 5.25
C ASP A 170 13.58 -13.06 4.56
N THR A 171 13.76 -13.22 3.25
CA THR A 171 14.67 -12.36 2.47
C THR A 171 14.18 -10.92 2.47
N ILE A 172 12.86 -10.73 2.32
CA ILE A 172 12.24 -9.40 2.38
C ILE A 172 12.33 -8.85 3.81
N LYS A 173 12.05 -9.66 4.84
CA LYS A 173 12.20 -9.26 6.25
C LYS A 173 13.61 -8.76 6.57
N GLN A 174 14.64 -9.42 6.05
CA GLN A 174 16.04 -9.01 6.25
C GLN A 174 16.39 -7.68 5.55
N ARG A 175 15.81 -7.42 4.37
CA ARG A 175 16.07 -6.19 3.59
C ARG A 175 15.23 -5.00 4.02
N LEU A 176 14.05 -5.25 4.59
CA LEU A 176 13.05 -4.23 4.92
C LEU A 176 13.59 -3.08 5.78
N PRO A 177 14.40 -3.29 6.85
CA PRO A 177 14.95 -2.19 7.63
C PRO A 177 15.76 -1.21 6.77
N ASN A 178 16.58 -1.72 5.84
CA ASN A 178 17.36 -0.91 4.92
C ASN A 178 16.47 -0.16 3.92
N ILE A 179 15.44 -0.82 3.39
CA ILE A 179 14.48 -0.18 2.48
C ILE A 179 13.79 1.00 3.18
N VAL A 180 13.26 0.80 4.38
CA VAL A 180 12.56 1.83 5.17
C VAL A 180 13.48 3.00 5.50
N ALA A 181 14.73 2.74 5.90
CA ALA A 181 15.72 3.79 6.18
C ALA A 181 16.00 4.69 4.95
N ASN A 182 15.98 4.09 3.76
CA ASN A 182 16.27 4.76 2.49
C ASN A 182 15.03 5.38 1.81
N LEU A 183 13.84 5.29 2.41
CA LEU A 183 12.65 5.98 1.88
C LEU A 183 12.86 7.49 1.84
N ARG A 184 12.38 8.13 0.78
CA ARG A 184 12.46 9.58 0.57
C ARG A 184 11.06 10.17 0.61
N ILE A 185 10.84 11.11 1.52
CA ILE A 185 9.62 11.92 1.53
C ILE A 185 9.72 12.94 0.39
N LEU A 186 8.81 12.86 -0.59
CA LEU A 186 8.78 13.83 -1.68
C LEU A 186 8.16 15.15 -1.21
N GLY A 187 8.56 16.26 -1.84
CA GLY A 187 8.06 17.60 -1.53
C GLY A 187 6.67 17.91 -2.06
N ALA A 188 5.82 16.88 -2.24
CA ALA A 188 4.47 17.00 -2.79
C ALA A 188 3.45 16.58 -1.74
N ALA A 189 2.28 17.23 -1.75
CA ALA A 189 1.14 16.84 -0.93
C ALA A 189 -0.15 17.04 -1.73
N GLU A 190 -1.01 16.03 -1.72
CA GLU A 190 -2.34 16.07 -2.32
C GLU A 190 -3.39 16.00 -1.21
N TYR A 191 -4.34 16.93 -1.18
CA TYR A 191 -5.43 16.83 -0.21
C TYR A 191 -6.51 15.86 -0.71
N ARG A 192 -6.98 14.97 0.17
CA ARG A 192 -8.06 14.02 -0.07
C ARG A 192 -9.27 14.42 0.76
N ASP A 193 -10.21 15.12 0.13
CA ASP A 193 -11.43 15.62 0.79
C ASP A 193 -12.19 14.54 1.56
N ARG A 194 -12.36 13.34 0.96
CA ARG A 194 -13.09 12.22 1.57
C ARG A 194 -12.47 11.70 2.86
N GLU A 195 -11.16 11.90 3.04
CA GLU A 195 -10.41 11.38 4.18
C GLU A 195 -9.96 12.50 5.13
N HIS A 196 -10.25 13.76 4.80
CA HIS A 196 -9.74 14.94 5.52
C HIS A 196 -8.23 14.87 5.82
N SER A 197 -7.46 14.44 4.82
CA SER A 197 -6.02 14.20 4.98
C SER A 197 -5.21 14.64 3.77
N TRP A 198 -3.96 14.99 4.03
CA TRP A 198 -2.91 15.19 3.05
C TRP A 198 -2.22 13.86 2.78
N VAL A 199 -2.04 13.53 1.51
CA VAL A 199 -1.31 12.36 1.04
C VAL A 199 0.06 12.83 0.57
N ILE A 200 1.12 12.35 1.23
CA ILE A 200 2.51 12.68 0.91
C ILE A 200 3.16 11.42 0.31
N PRO A 201 3.74 11.47 -0.90
CA PRO A 201 4.33 10.31 -1.52
C PRO A 201 5.70 9.96 -0.93
N LEU A 202 5.92 8.67 -0.74
CA LEU A 202 7.19 8.07 -0.33
C LEU A 202 7.84 7.40 -1.53
N ALA A 203 9.10 7.73 -1.77
CA ALA A 203 9.87 7.18 -2.88
C ALA A 203 11.01 6.28 -2.42
N TYR A 204 11.29 5.25 -3.21
CA TYR A 204 12.44 4.36 -3.10
C TYR A 204 13.01 4.14 -4.51
N ASN A 205 14.33 4.19 -4.69
CA ASN A 205 14.97 4.04 -6.01
C ASN A 205 14.38 4.92 -7.13
N ALA A 206 14.03 6.18 -6.80
CA ALA A 206 13.42 7.16 -7.71
C ALA A 206 11.96 6.88 -8.14
N GLU A 207 11.30 5.89 -7.55
CA GLU A 207 9.89 5.56 -7.82
C GLU A 207 9.03 5.82 -6.58
N VAL A 208 7.78 6.27 -6.77
CA VAL A 208 6.81 6.36 -5.66
C VAL A 208 6.33 4.96 -5.35
N VAL A 209 6.58 4.47 -4.15
CA VAL A 209 6.27 3.09 -3.73
C VAL A 209 5.08 3.03 -2.77
N THR A 210 4.84 4.11 -2.02
CA THR A 210 3.71 4.21 -1.10
C THR A 210 3.44 5.67 -0.74
N HIS A 211 2.51 5.90 0.18
CA HIS A 211 2.19 7.22 0.72
C HIS A 211 2.04 7.17 2.24
N ILE A 212 2.20 8.34 2.87
CA ILE A 212 1.83 8.57 4.26
C ILE A 212 0.73 9.62 4.30
N LYS A 213 -0.22 9.42 5.19
CA LYS A 213 -1.34 10.35 5.39
C LYS A 213 -1.05 11.24 6.59
N VAL A 214 -1.30 12.53 6.44
CA VAL A 214 -1.25 13.53 7.52
C VAL A 214 -2.62 14.18 7.60
N TYR A 215 -3.16 14.36 8.80
CA TYR A 215 -4.49 14.94 9.00
C TYR A 215 -4.58 16.36 8.46
N GLN A 216 -5.79 16.86 8.23
CA GLN A 216 -6.03 18.18 7.63
C GLN A 216 -5.34 19.36 8.34
N ASP A 217 -4.89 19.21 9.59
CA ASP A 217 -4.12 20.22 10.35
C ASP A 217 -2.62 20.27 10.01
N GLY A 218 -2.15 19.32 9.21
CA GLY A 218 -0.77 19.18 8.77
C GLY A 218 0.19 18.73 9.86
N ILE A 219 -0.26 18.17 11.00
CA ILE A 219 0.63 17.78 12.12
C ILE A 219 0.43 16.34 12.61
N HIS A 220 -0.76 15.75 12.47
CA HIS A 220 -1.01 14.39 12.95
C HIS A 220 -0.83 13.37 11.83
N ILE A 221 0.00 12.35 12.05
CA ILE A 221 0.11 11.21 11.13
C ILE A 221 -1.15 10.34 11.27
N VAL A 222 -1.77 9.99 10.16
CA VAL A 222 -2.99 9.19 10.13
C VAL A 222 -2.62 7.71 9.90
N PRO A 223 -3.09 6.79 10.76
CA PRO A 223 -2.95 5.36 10.54
C PRO A 223 -3.57 4.89 9.22
N ASP A 224 -2.93 3.90 8.60
CA ASP A 224 -3.52 3.11 7.52
C ASP A 224 -4.22 1.89 8.15
N TYR A 225 -5.50 2.07 8.50
CA TYR A 225 -6.29 1.03 9.17
C TYR A 225 -6.45 -0.24 8.33
N PRO A 226 -6.76 -0.19 7.02
CA PRO A 226 -6.77 -1.39 6.17
C PRO A 226 -5.45 -2.16 6.24
N VAL A 227 -4.30 -1.47 6.09
CA VAL A 227 -2.99 -2.12 6.19
C VAL A 227 -2.73 -2.68 7.59
N THR A 228 -3.15 -1.96 8.64
CA THR A 228 -3.02 -2.44 10.02
C THR A 228 -3.82 -3.74 10.23
N GLN A 229 -5.04 -3.82 9.71
CA GLN A 229 -5.89 -5.00 9.78
C GLN A 229 -5.29 -6.17 8.99
N GLU A 230 -4.84 -5.93 7.75
CA GLU A 230 -4.16 -6.95 6.93
C GLU A 230 -2.91 -7.48 7.63
N MET A 231 -2.07 -6.59 8.17
CA MET A 231 -0.86 -6.96 8.90
C MET A 231 -1.20 -7.80 10.14
N GLN A 232 -2.26 -7.46 10.88
CA GLN A 232 -2.69 -8.24 12.05
C GLN A 232 -3.25 -9.61 11.67
N ALA A 233 -4.01 -9.69 10.57
CA ALA A 233 -4.66 -10.92 10.13
C ALA A 233 -3.67 -11.92 9.49
N TYR A 234 -2.72 -11.44 8.69
CA TYR A 234 -1.95 -12.31 7.79
C TYR A 234 -0.46 -12.37 8.10
N ALA A 235 0.08 -11.43 8.87
CA ALA A 235 1.51 -11.43 9.11
C ALA A 235 1.94 -12.53 10.07
N ARG A 236 2.84 -13.38 9.58
CA ARG A 236 3.46 -14.50 10.29
C ARG A 236 4.93 -14.22 10.59
#